data_AF-A0A653S7G3-F1
#
_entry.id   AF-A0A653S7G3-F1
#
_cell.length_a   1.000
_cell.length_b   1.000
_cell.length_c   1.000
_cell.angle_alpha   90.00
_cell.angle_beta   90.00
_cell.angle_gamma   90.00
#
_symmetry.space_group_name_H-M   'P 1'
#
loop_
_entity.id
_entity.type
_entity.pdbx_description
1 polymer ?
#
loop_
_entity_poly.entity_id
_entity_poly.type
_entity_poly.pdbx_seq_one_letter_code
_entity_poly.pdbx_strand_id
1 'polypeptide(L)'
;MKSIACLTLLTLTIGTALAQDTRPAELANANERLNTTYQRILSLMASDEQVKLRKAQRAWIEYRDLDCAWAFSAQPLDCQIQRTQERVAALEDSFFRDKAGTYRMGDDGKK
;
A
#
# COMPACT_ATOMS: atom_id res chain seq x y z
N MET A 1 51.40 28.02 38.82
CA MET A 1 49.99 27.73 39.21
C MET A 1 49.16 28.95 38.85
N LYS A 2 48.18 28.97 37.95
CA LYS A 2 47.40 27.95 37.24
C LYS A 2 47.11 28.47 35.83
N SER A 3 47.20 27.61 34.82
CA SER A 3 46.97 27.93 33.40
C SER A 3 45.48 28.11 33.09
N ILE A 4 45.20 29.13 32.27
CA ILE A 4 43.95 29.32 31.52
C ILE A 4 44.11 28.56 30.20
N ALA A 5 43.19 27.64 29.90
CA ALA A 5 42.82 27.28 28.53
C ALA A 5 41.47 26.57 28.54
N CYS A 6 40.45 27.34 28.18
CA CYS A 6 39.18 26.84 27.71
C CYS A 6 39.43 25.95 26.48
N LEU A 7 39.01 24.69 26.50
CA LEU A 7 38.91 23.87 25.27
C LEU A 7 37.75 22.89 25.41
N THR A 8 36.53 23.42 25.33
CA THR A 8 35.33 22.65 25.02
C THR A 8 35.45 22.10 23.60
N LEU A 9 35.88 20.84 23.43
CA LEU A 9 35.58 20.09 22.21
C LEU A 9 34.28 19.32 22.42
N LEU A 10 33.18 20.06 22.26
CA LEU A 10 31.89 19.48 21.94
C LEU A 10 32.02 18.97 20.50
N THR A 11 32.32 17.68 20.32
CA THR A 11 32.27 17.08 18.99
C THR A 11 30.81 17.02 18.56
N LEU A 12 30.39 18.04 17.80
CA LEU A 12 29.13 18.02 17.08
C LEU A 12 29.25 16.92 16.04
N THR A 13 28.79 15.70 16.38
CA THR A 13 28.54 14.68 15.37
C THR A 13 27.42 15.24 14.50
N ILE A 14 27.79 15.77 13.33
CA ILE A 14 26.84 16.06 12.28
C ILE A 14 26.24 14.69 11.93
N GLY A 15 25.06 14.41 12.49
CA GLY A 15 24.31 13.20 12.20
C GLY A 15 24.09 13.19 10.70
N THR A 16 24.74 12.26 10.00
CA THR A 16 24.39 11.95 8.62
C THR A 16 22.94 11.46 8.66
N ALA A 17 22.00 12.32 8.29
CA ALA A 17 20.67 11.88 7.92
C ALA A 17 20.85 11.03 6.65
N LEU A 18 21.08 9.73 6.84
CA LEU A 18 20.95 8.78 5.75
C LEU A 18 19.50 8.91 5.29
N ALA A 19 19.29 9.30 4.03
CA ALA A 19 17.98 9.24 3.42
C ALA A 19 17.51 7.77 3.53
N GLN A 20 16.62 7.52 4.48
CA GLN A 20 16.07 6.19 4.70
C GLN A 20 15.15 5.86 3.54
N ASP A 21 15.27 4.67 2.98
CA ASP A 21 14.35 4.18 1.96
C ASP A 21 12.93 4.16 2.54
N THR A 22 12.04 4.99 1.99
CA THR A 22 10.65 5.12 2.44
C THR A 22 9.72 4.10 1.81
N ARG A 23 10.15 3.42 0.74
CA ARG A 23 9.32 2.50 -0.06
C ARG A 23 8.68 1.37 0.75
N PRO A 24 9.35 0.75 1.75
CA PRO A 24 8.68 -0.24 2.60
C PRO A 24 7.47 0.34 3.36
N ALA A 25 7.58 1.57 3.86
CA ALA A 25 6.48 2.25 4.56
C ALA A 25 5.37 2.66 3.56
N GLU A 26 5.74 3.14 2.38
CA GLU A 26 4.76 3.47 1.32
C GLU A 26 3.98 2.24 0.86
N LEU A 27 4.66 1.11 0.66
CA LEU A 27 4.01 -0.16 0.32
C LEU A 27 3.09 -0.65 1.44
N ALA A 28 3.50 -0.52 2.71
CA ALA A 28 2.65 -0.87 3.85
C ALA A 28 1.36 -0.03 3.86
N ASN A 29 1.46 1.29 3.67
CA ASN A 29 0.31 2.19 3.57
C ASN A 29 -0.59 1.83 2.37
N ALA A 30 -0.01 1.54 1.21
CA ALA A 30 -0.78 1.13 0.03
C ALA A 30 -1.54 -0.19 0.28
N ASN A 31 -0.89 -1.17 0.91
CA ASN A 31 -1.52 -2.44 1.27
C ASN A 31 -2.64 -2.27 2.30
N GLU A 32 -2.46 -1.38 3.29
CA GLU A 32 -3.51 -1.06 4.25
C GLU A 32 -4.74 -0.46 3.55
N ARG A 33 -4.53 0.55 2.69
CA ARG A 33 -5.62 1.15 1.90
C ARG A 33 -6.33 0.12 1.04
N LEU A 34 -5.58 -0.78 0.40
CA LEU A 34 -6.14 -1.90 -0.36
C LEU A 34 -7.01 -2.81 0.50
N ASN A 35 -6.52 -3.24 1.66
CA ASN A 35 -7.28 -4.12 2.52
C ASN A 35 -8.55 -3.44 3.04
N THR A 36 -8.46 -2.18 3.48
CA THR A 36 -9.64 -1.41 3.93
C THR A 36 -10.69 -1.30 2.84
N THR A 37 -10.29 -0.96 1.61
CA THR A 37 -11.20 -0.87 0.46
C THR A 37 -11.84 -2.22 0.14
N TYR A 38 -11.02 -3.28 0.09
CA TYR A 38 -11.46 -4.65 -0.17
C TYR A 38 -12.46 -5.16 0.89
N GLN A 39 -12.19 -4.94 2.18
CA GLN A 39 -13.10 -5.35 3.26
C GLN A 39 -14.43 -4.58 3.23
N ARG A 40 -14.37 -3.27 2.96
CA ARG A 40 -15.57 -2.43 2.78
C ARG A 40 -16.45 -2.99 1.66
N ILE A 41 -15.89 -3.22 0.48
CA ILE A 41 -16.62 -3.76 -0.67
C ILE A 41 -17.20 -5.15 -0.36
N LEU A 42 -16.41 -6.05 0.22
CA LEU A 42 -16.90 -7.38 0.64
C LEU A 42 -18.10 -7.30 1.58
N SER A 43 -18.12 -6.34 2.50
CA SER A 43 -19.21 -6.17 3.46
C SER A 43 -20.55 -5.81 2.80
N LEU A 44 -20.51 -5.20 1.62
CA LEU A 44 -21.67 -4.78 0.84
C LEU A 44 -22.17 -5.86 -0.12
N MET A 45 -21.27 -6.72 -0.60
CA MET A 45 -21.53 -7.73 -1.62
C MET A 45 -22.43 -8.89 -1.15
N ALA A 46 -23.22 -9.42 -2.09
CA ALA A 46 -23.86 -10.74 -1.98
C ALA A 46 -22.81 -11.86 -1.79
N SER A 47 -23.19 -12.97 -1.16
CA SER A 47 -22.24 -14.03 -0.75
C SER A 47 -21.50 -14.66 -1.92
N ASP A 48 -22.16 -14.89 -3.05
CA ASP A 48 -21.52 -15.45 -4.25
C ASP A 48 -20.59 -14.44 -4.94
N GLU A 49 -20.92 -13.15 -4.92
CA GLU A 49 -20.01 -12.08 -5.38
C GLU A 49 -18.77 -11.98 -4.50
N GLN A 50 -18.91 -12.16 -3.17
CA GLN A 50 -17.73 -12.21 -2.28
C GLN A 50 -16.78 -13.35 -2.64
N VAL A 51 -17.30 -14.53 -3.01
CA VAL A 51 -16.47 -15.67 -3.44
C VAL A 51 -15.70 -15.31 -4.71
N LYS A 52 -16.35 -14.67 -5.69
CA LYS A 52 -15.71 -14.19 -6.92
C LYS A 52 -14.62 -13.16 -6.63
N LEU A 53 -14.91 -12.15 -5.81
CA LEU A 53 -13.93 -11.11 -5.47
C LEU A 53 -12.73 -11.69 -4.71
N ARG A 54 -12.95 -12.59 -3.74
CA ARG A 54 -11.85 -13.28 -3.03
C ARG A 54 -10.93 -14.04 -3.98
N LYS A 55 -11.51 -14.72 -4.98
CA LYS A 55 -10.74 -15.42 -6.02
C LYS A 55 -9.95 -14.44 -6.89
N ALA A 56 -10.60 -13.37 -7.36
CA ALA A 56 -9.96 -12.34 -8.17
C ALA A 56 -8.81 -11.65 -7.42
N GLN A 57 -8.99 -11.36 -6.13
CA GLN A 57 -7.97 -10.70 -5.31
C GLN A 57 -6.73 -11.57 -5.11
N ARG A 58 -6.90 -12.88 -4.87
CA ARG A 58 -5.76 -13.82 -4.77
C ARG A 58 -4.99 -13.91 -6.09
N ALA A 59 -5.71 -14.06 -7.21
CA ALA A 59 -5.09 -14.11 -8.53
C ALA A 59 -4.36 -12.80 -8.88
N TRP A 60 -4.90 -11.65 -8.46
CA TRP A 60 -4.25 -10.36 -8.65
C TRP A 60 -2.95 -10.24 -7.84
N ILE A 61 -2.90 -10.74 -6.60
CA ILE A 61 -1.65 -10.74 -5.80
C ILE A 61 -0.57 -11.56 -6.51
N GLU A 62 -0.91 -12.76 -6.96
CA GLU A 62 0.01 -13.63 -7.72
C GLU A 62 0.51 -12.94 -9.00
N TYR A 63 -0.40 -12.34 -9.77
CA TYR A 63 -0.04 -11.53 -10.94
C TYR A 63 0.91 -10.38 -10.57
N ARG A 64 0.60 -9.58 -9.55
CA ARG A 64 1.43 -8.44 -9.13
C ARG A 64 2.83 -8.90 -8.79
N ASP A 65 2.95 -9.96 -8.00
CA ASP A 65 4.23 -10.43 -7.50
C ASP A 65 5.08 -10.98 -8.66
N LEU A 66 4.48 -11.71 -9.61
CA LEU A 66 5.14 -12.17 -10.84
C LEU A 66 5.54 -11.02 -11.78
N ASP A 67 4.63 -10.08 -12.04
CA ASP A 67 4.83 -8.91 -12.91
C ASP A 67 5.97 -8.03 -12.36
N CYS A 68 5.94 -7.72 -11.07
CA CYS A 68 6.98 -6.90 -10.44
C CYS A 68 8.32 -7.61 -10.31
N ALA A 69 8.35 -8.94 -10.12
CA ALA A 69 9.59 -9.70 -10.10
C ALA A 69 10.27 -9.72 -11.48
N TRP A 70 9.50 -9.83 -12.56
CA TRP A 70 10.05 -9.84 -13.92
C TRP A 70 10.42 -8.43 -14.42
N ALA A 71 9.53 -7.45 -14.29
CA ALA A 71 9.71 -6.12 -14.87
C ALA A 71 10.71 -5.24 -14.09
N PHE A 72 10.85 -5.45 -12.77
CA PHE A 72 11.63 -4.59 -11.88
C PHE A 72 12.47 -5.40 -10.88
N SER A 73 13.22 -6.38 -11.36
CA SER A 73 14.02 -7.29 -10.51
C SER A 73 15.00 -6.58 -9.56
N ALA A 74 15.50 -5.39 -9.92
CA ALA A 74 16.36 -4.59 -9.05
C ALA A 74 15.60 -3.71 -8.04
N GLN A 75 14.32 -3.40 -8.28
CA GLN A 75 13.51 -2.47 -7.49
C GLN A 75 12.02 -2.90 -7.45
N PRO A 76 11.70 -4.07 -6.86
CA PRO A 76 10.34 -4.61 -6.90
C PRO A 76 9.33 -3.75 -6.12
N LEU A 77 9.78 -2.93 -5.16
CA LEU A 77 8.90 -2.16 -4.29
C LEU A 77 8.13 -1.07 -5.04
N ASP A 78 8.77 -0.32 -5.94
CA ASP A 78 8.09 0.76 -6.68
C ASP A 78 6.95 0.21 -7.55
N CYS A 79 7.21 -0.92 -8.23
CA CYS A 79 6.17 -1.65 -8.95
C CYS A 79 5.05 -2.12 -8.02
N GLN A 80 5.38 -2.74 -6.88
CA GLN A 80 4.37 -3.23 -5.95
C GLN A 80 3.52 -2.09 -5.38
N ILE A 81 4.11 -0.93 -5.07
CA ILE A 81 3.40 0.27 -4.63
C ILE A 81 2.41 0.71 -5.70
N GLN A 82 2.89 0.94 -6.92
CA GLN A 82 2.06 1.38 -8.04
C GLN A 82 0.91 0.41 -8.31
N ARG A 83 1.22 -0.89 -8.48
CA ARG A 83 0.20 -1.92 -8.75
C ARG A 83 -0.84 -2.00 -7.63
N THR A 84 -0.43 -1.84 -6.38
CA THR A 84 -1.34 -1.85 -5.23
C THR A 84 -2.26 -0.63 -5.24
N GLN A 85 -1.75 0.55 -5.58
CA GLN A 85 -2.56 1.77 -5.74
C GLN A 85 -3.56 1.66 -6.90
N GLU A 86 -3.12 1.17 -8.06
CA GLU A 86 -3.97 0.89 -9.22
C GLU A 86 -5.09 -0.08 -8.86
N ARG A 87 -4.80 -1.10 -8.05
CA ARG A 87 -5.81 -2.05 -7.60
C ARG A 87 -6.85 -1.42 -6.69
N VAL A 88 -6.47 -0.48 -5.84
CA VAL A 88 -7.44 0.27 -5.02
C VAL A 88 -8.41 1.01 -5.94
N ALA A 89 -7.90 1.76 -6.91
CA ALA A 89 -8.73 2.49 -7.87
C ALA A 89 -9.66 1.55 -8.66
N ALA A 90 -9.12 0.42 -9.14
CA ALA A 90 -9.94 -0.58 -9.84
C ALA A 90 -11.04 -1.20 -8.97
N LEU A 91 -10.82 -1.34 -7.65
CA LEU A 91 -11.87 -1.79 -6.73
C LEU A 91 -12.91 -0.69 -6.49
N GLU A 92 -12.49 0.56 -6.33
CA GLU A 92 -13.36 1.73 -6.20
C GLU A 92 -14.24 1.92 -7.45
N ASP A 93 -13.71 1.69 -8.64
CA ASP A 93 -14.44 1.81 -9.91
C ASP A 93 -15.26 0.56 -10.28
N SER A 94 -15.20 -0.51 -9.48
CA SER A 94 -15.89 -1.76 -9.79
C SER A 94 -17.39 -1.70 -9.50
N PHE A 95 -18.19 -2.36 -10.34
CA PHE A 95 -19.61 -2.59 -10.09
C PHE A 95 -19.84 -4.01 -9.59
N PHE A 96 -20.65 -4.17 -8.56
CA PHE A 96 -20.99 -5.47 -8.00
C PHE A 96 -22.43 -5.53 -7.51
N ARG A 97 -22.94 -6.75 -7.37
CA ARG A 97 -24.25 -6.98 -6.77
C ARG A 97 -24.16 -7.00 -5.26
N ASP A 98 -24.96 -6.16 -4.63
CA ASP A 98 -25.05 -6.08 -3.17
C ASP A 98 -25.99 -7.12 -2.58
N LYS A 99 -26.11 -7.13 -1.24
CA LYS A 99 -26.98 -8.06 -0.51
C LYS A 99 -28.48 -7.91 -0.84
N ALA A 100 -28.91 -6.76 -1.35
CA ALA A 100 -30.29 -6.53 -1.80
C ALA A 100 -30.52 -6.95 -3.25
N GLY A 101 -29.48 -7.44 -3.95
CA GLY A 101 -29.56 -7.82 -5.35
C GLY A 101 -29.40 -6.65 -6.32
N THR A 102 -29.06 -5.45 -5.83
CA THR A 102 -28.86 -4.24 -6.65
C THR A 102 -27.40 -4.08 -7.05
N TYR A 103 -27.14 -3.46 -8.20
CA TYR A 103 -25.77 -3.15 -8.60
C TYR A 103 -25.30 -1.84 -7.96
N ARG A 104 -24.12 -1.88 -7.34
CA ARG A 104 -23.50 -0.75 -6.66
C ARG A 104 -22.05 -0.58 -7.12
N MET A 105 -21.61 0.66 -7.12
CA MET A 105 -20.21 1.03 -7.38
C MET A 105 -19.38 0.85 -6.11
N GLY A 106 -18.09 0.54 -6.28
CA GLY A 106 -17.11 0.38 -5.21
C GLY A 106 -16.87 1.65 -4.41
N ASP A 107 -16.83 2.81 -5.05
CA ASP A 107 -16.82 4.10 -4.40
C ASP A 107 -18.26 4.50 -4.04
N ASP A 108 -18.58 4.55 -2.75
CA ASP A 108 -19.87 5.04 -2.26
C ASP A 108 -19.85 6.55 -1.99
N GLY A 109 -18.81 7.26 -2.46
CA GLY A 109 -18.66 8.71 -2.31
C GLY A 109 -18.38 9.16 -0.88
N LYS A 110 -18.10 8.23 0.03
CA LYS A 110 -17.73 8.52 1.42
C LYS A 110 -16.22 8.56 1.54
N LYS A 111 -15.64 9.72 1.23
CA LYS A 111 -14.27 10.07 1.65
C LYS A 111 -14.28 10.64 3.05
#